data_AF-A0A970F8K5-F1
#
_entry.id   AF-A0A970F8K5-F1
#
_cell.length_a   1.000
_cell.length_b   1.000
_cell.length_c   1.000
_cell.angle_alpha   90.00
_cell.angle_beta   90.00
_cell.angle_gamma   90.00
#
_symmetry.space_group_name_H-M   'P 1'
#
loop_
_entity.id
_entity.type
_entity.pdbx_description
1 polymer ?
#
loop_
_entity_poly.entity_id
_entity_poly.type
_entity_poly.pdbx_seq_one_letter_code
_entity_poly.pdbx_strand_id
1 'polypeptide(L)'
;YKENDRYKFDYINDLLDDAYAYAPFKFQIAFNRDFIKALGRFRTYDISKEEVEFHLDRLVKIYPRDEMNELYDVFLEWDDTIRLALIYGNSLDVSDLAAKYWSIFTEELRIKKNENISENIKRNWSDMFPTKCWEYLEDLETRRNNLLRIHMKKHESNDEVKKIVACMNNLAYQLSTKR
;
A
#
# COMPACT_ATOMS: atom_id res chain seq x y z
N TYR A 1 10.86 -25.39 8.03
CA TYR A 1 10.51 -24.19 7.23
C TYR A 1 9.02 -23.80 7.31
N LYS A 2 8.36 -23.89 8.48
CA LYS A 2 6.96 -23.45 8.67
C LYS A 2 6.78 -22.47 9.87
N GLU A 3 7.85 -22.16 10.61
CA GLU A 3 7.78 -21.34 11.82
C GLU A 3 7.89 -19.82 11.57
N ASN A 4 8.61 -19.39 10.53
CA ASN A 4 8.78 -17.96 10.24
C ASN A 4 7.51 -17.27 9.72
N ASP A 5 6.55 -18.04 9.20
CA ASP A 5 5.34 -17.49 8.60
C ASP A 5 4.24 -17.20 9.62
N ARG A 6 4.23 -17.92 10.76
CA ARG A 6 3.36 -17.60 11.91
C ARG A 6 3.81 -16.32 12.60
N TYR A 7 5.13 -16.15 12.77
CA TYR A 7 5.70 -14.98 13.46
C TYR A 7 5.37 -13.64 12.79
N LYS A 8 5.31 -13.58 11.44
CA LYS A 8 4.91 -12.35 10.72
C LYS A 8 3.40 -12.03 10.86
N PHE A 9 2.56 -13.05 11.00
CA PHE A 9 1.12 -12.87 11.18
C PHE A 9 0.78 -12.45 12.62
N ASP A 10 1.52 -12.98 13.59
CA ASP A 10 1.42 -12.54 14.99
C ASP A 10 1.89 -11.08 15.16
N TYR A 11 2.92 -10.63 14.44
CA TYR A 11 3.32 -9.21 14.47
C TYR A 11 2.23 -8.25 13.96
N ILE A 12 1.48 -8.64 12.93
CA ILE A 12 0.32 -7.86 12.49
C ILE A 12 -0.71 -7.84 13.61
N ASN A 13 -1.10 -8.99 14.17
CA ASN A 13 -2.04 -9.11 15.29
C ASN A 13 -1.63 -8.29 16.53
N ASP A 14 -0.33 -8.28 16.86
CA ASP A 14 0.26 -7.49 17.96
C ASP A 14 0.22 -5.97 17.66
N LEU A 15 0.33 -5.57 16.39
CA LEU A 15 0.08 -4.20 15.92
C LEU A 15 -1.41 -3.83 15.95
N LEU A 16 -2.32 -4.82 16.00
CA LEU A 16 -3.78 -4.60 16.03
C LEU A 16 -4.33 -4.28 17.43
N ASP A 17 -3.52 -4.22 18.48
CA ASP A 17 -4.02 -3.97 19.83
C ASP A 17 -4.02 -2.49 20.26
N ASP A 18 -5.11 -2.13 20.94
CA ASP A 18 -5.61 -0.84 21.42
C ASP A 18 -5.81 0.29 20.39
N ALA A 19 -4.85 0.54 19.48
CA ALA A 19 -4.96 1.62 18.47
C ALA A 19 -6.17 1.46 17.55
N TYR A 20 -6.51 0.20 17.31
CA TYR A 20 -7.40 -0.25 16.26
C TYR A 20 -8.86 0.06 16.57
N ALA A 21 -9.21 0.19 17.85
CA ALA A 21 -10.55 0.52 18.30
C ALA A 21 -10.99 1.94 17.92
N TYR A 22 -10.03 2.84 17.67
CA TYR A 22 -10.34 4.25 17.39
C TYR A 22 -10.53 4.55 15.90
N ALA A 23 -10.24 3.59 15.02
CA ALA A 23 -10.46 3.75 13.59
C ALA A 23 -11.96 3.72 13.31
N PRO A 24 -12.46 4.45 12.30
CA PRO A 24 -13.88 4.38 11.96
C PRO A 24 -14.30 2.93 11.71
N PHE A 25 -15.28 2.47 12.50
CA PHE A 25 -15.63 1.05 12.63
C PHE A 25 -15.86 0.35 11.27
N LYS A 26 -16.42 1.04 10.30
CA LYS A 26 -16.62 0.50 8.93
C LYS A 26 -15.30 0.23 8.22
N PHE A 27 -14.34 1.16 8.31
CA PHE A 27 -13.00 1.02 7.73
C PHE A 27 -12.21 -0.07 8.46
N GLN A 28 -12.30 -0.09 9.79
CA GLN A 28 -11.74 -1.14 10.65
C GLN A 28 -12.15 -2.55 10.20
N ILE A 29 -13.46 -2.77 10.01
CA ILE A 29 -13.98 -4.07 9.57
C ILE A 29 -13.44 -4.43 8.19
N ALA A 30 -13.54 -3.51 7.22
CA ALA A 30 -13.14 -3.83 5.86
C ALA A 30 -11.63 -4.11 5.74
N PHE A 31 -10.79 -3.39 6.47
CA PHE A 31 -9.35 -3.62 6.42
C PHE A 31 -8.98 -4.91 7.15
N ASN A 32 -9.38 -5.00 8.42
CA ASN A 32 -8.87 -6.04 9.31
C ASN A 32 -9.57 -7.39 9.13
N ARG A 33 -10.91 -7.36 9.01
CA ARG A 33 -11.69 -8.60 8.97
C ARG A 33 -11.84 -9.12 7.55
N ASP A 34 -11.84 -8.24 6.56
CA ASP A 34 -12.11 -8.63 5.19
C ASP A 34 -10.82 -8.64 4.36
N PHE A 35 -10.11 -7.51 4.22
CA PHE A 35 -8.93 -7.41 3.37
C PHE A 35 -7.72 -8.22 3.88
N ILE A 36 -7.32 -8.11 5.16
CA ILE A 36 -6.20 -8.90 5.69
C ILE A 36 -6.47 -10.41 5.60
N LYS A 37 -7.71 -10.85 5.87
CA LYS A 37 -8.08 -12.25 5.70
C LYS A 37 -8.00 -12.70 4.25
N ALA A 38 -8.46 -11.85 3.32
CA ALA A 38 -8.30 -12.12 1.90
C ALA A 38 -6.81 -12.26 1.55
N LEU A 39 -5.94 -11.33 1.96
CA LEU A 39 -4.50 -11.44 1.75
C LEU A 39 -3.88 -12.73 2.32
N GLY A 40 -4.29 -13.13 3.52
CA GLY A 40 -3.85 -14.39 4.13
C GLY A 40 -4.21 -15.61 3.27
N ARG A 41 -5.40 -15.61 2.65
CA ARG A 41 -5.83 -16.65 1.71
C ARG A 41 -5.17 -16.54 0.34
N PHE A 42 -4.85 -15.32 -0.11
CA PHE A 42 -4.15 -15.10 -1.37
C PHE A 42 -2.76 -15.74 -1.33
N ARG A 43 -2.10 -15.65 -0.18
CA ARG A 43 -0.81 -16.31 0.09
C ARG A 43 -0.88 -17.84 -0.02
N THR A 44 -2.02 -18.44 0.32
CA THR A 44 -2.24 -19.89 0.19
C THR A 44 -2.84 -20.29 -1.15
N TYR A 45 -3.02 -19.34 -2.08
CA TYR A 45 -3.68 -19.50 -3.38
C TYR A 45 -5.16 -19.94 -3.28
N ASP A 46 -5.80 -19.69 -2.14
CA ASP A 46 -7.19 -20.09 -1.84
C ASP A 46 -8.23 -19.04 -2.26
N ILE A 47 -7.78 -17.94 -2.89
CA ILE A 47 -8.63 -16.88 -3.46
C ILE A 47 -8.01 -16.31 -4.74
N SER A 48 -8.86 -15.71 -5.58
CA SER A 48 -8.41 -15.06 -6.80
C SER A 48 -7.93 -13.62 -6.56
N LYS A 49 -7.22 -13.06 -7.53
CA LYS A 49 -6.81 -11.65 -7.51
C LYS A 49 -8.02 -10.71 -7.47
N GLU A 50 -9.05 -11.02 -8.24
CA GLU A 50 -10.28 -10.24 -8.35
C GLU A 50 -11.01 -10.15 -7.00
N GLU A 51 -10.95 -11.22 -6.19
CA GLU A 51 -11.48 -11.21 -4.83
C GLU A 51 -10.69 -10.25 -3.92
N VAL A 52 -9.36 -10.18 -4.05
CA VAL A 52 -8.55 -9.18 -3.31
C VAL A 52 -8.87 -7.75 -3.78
N GLU A 53 -9.00 -7.54 -5.09
CA GLU A 53 -9.35 -6.23 -5.67
C GLU A 53 -10.72 -5.73 -5.21
N PHE A 54 -11.70 -6.63 -5.06
CA PHE A 54 -13.00 -6.29 -4.49
C PHE A 54 -12.89 -5.70 -3.07
N HIS A 55 -11.99 -6.24 -2.25
CA HIS A 55 -11.74 -5.72 -0.91
C HIS A 55 -11.05 -4.35 -0.94
N LEU A 56 -10.11 -4.15 -1.87
CA LEU A 56 -9.46 -2.85 -2.09
C LEU A 56 -10.47 -1.77 -2.52
N ASP A 57 -11.34 -2.08 -3.48
CA ASP A 57 -12.40 -1.16 -3.92
C ASP A 57 -13.31 -0.73 -2.77
N ARG A 58 -13.60 -1.65 -1.85
CA ARG A 58 -14.38 -1.35 -0.65
C ARG A 58 -13.61 -0.45 0.31
N LEU A 59 -12.31 -0.66 0.49
CA LEU A 59 -11.46 0.20 1.32
C LEU A 59 -11.43 1.64 0.80
N VAL A 60 -11.25 1.83 -0.51
CA VAL A 60 -11.26 3.15 -1.14
C VAL A 60 -12.58 3.88 -0.89
N LYS A 61 -13.71 3.18 -1.02
CA LYS A 61 -15.06 3.77 -0.84
C LYS A 61 -15.35 4.23 0.58
N ILE A 62 -14.80 3.54 1.57
CA ILE A 62 -15.11 3.79 2.98
C ILE A 62 -13.94 4.44 3.74
N TYR A 63 -12.92 4.89 3.00
CA TYR A 63 -11.77 5.55 3.58
C TYR A 63 -12.22 6.76 4.42
N PRO A 64 -11.72 6.90 5.67
CA PRO A 64 -12.16 7.96 6.58
C PRO A 64 -11.47 9.29 6.26
N ARG A 65 -11.80 9.86 5.10
CA ARG A 65 -11.12 11.03 4.54
C ARG A 65 -11.14 12.24 5.47
N ASP A 66 -12.25 12.48 6.17
CA ASP A 66 -12.38 13.62 7.09
C ASP A 66 -11.48 13.48 8.34
N GLU A 67 -11.23 12.24 8.78
CA GLU A 67 -10.45 11.96 9.98
C GLU A 67 -8.96 11.76 9.66
N MET A 68 -8.62 11.30 8.45
CA MET A 68 -7.27 10.85 8.06
C MET A 68 -6.82 11.46 6.72
N ASN A 69 -7.22 12.71 6.44
CA ASN A 69 -6.96 13.39 5.16
C ASN A 69 -5.46 13.42 4.77
N GLU A 70 -4.58 13.56 5.76
CA GLU A 70 -3.13 13.65 5.62
C GLU A 70 -2.52 12.35 5.07
N LEU A 71 -3.19 11.22 5.28
CA LEU A 71 -2.80 9.92 4.77
C LEU A 71 -3.58 9.51 3.51
N TYR A 72 -4.48 10.34 3.00
CA TYR A 72 -5.31 9.96 1.87
C TYR A 72 -4.48 9.77 0.58
N ASP A 73 -3.55 10.68 0.31
CA ASP A 73 -2.69 10.57 -0.88
C ASP A 73 -1.74 9.36 -0.75
N VAL A 74 -1.19 9.14 0.45
CA VAL A 74 -0.38 7.95 0.77
C VAL A 74 -1.18 6.66 0.61
N PHE A 75 -2.46 6.66 1.00
CA PHE A 75 -3.37 5.55 0.82
C PHE A 75 -3.60 5.21 -0.65
N LEU A 76 -3.77 6.22 -1.51
CA LEU A 76 -3.96 5.99 -2.95
C LEU A 76 -2.71 5.41 -3.60
N GLU A 77 -1.53 5.94 -3.28
CA GLU A 77 -0.25 5.39 -3.76
C GLU A 77 -0.04 3.94 -3.30
N TRP A 78 -0.44 3.64 -2.07
CA TRP A 78 -0.45 2.29 -1.53
C TRP A 78 -1.42 1.36 -2.28
N ASP A 79 -2.68 1.77 -2.50
CA ASP A 79 -3.69 0.98 -3.22
C ASP A 79 -3.21 0.63 -4.64
N ASP A 80 -2.72 1.62 -5.37
CA ASP A 80 -2.13 1.46 -6.70
C ASP A 80 -0.96 0.45 -6.68
N THR A 81 -0.06 0.58 -5.70
CA THR A 81 1.11 -0.28 -5.58
C THR A 81 0.73 -1.72 -5.22
N ILE A 82 -0.26 -1.91 -4.35
CA ILE A 82 -0.81 -3.24 -4.02
C ILE A 82 -1.42 -3.88 -5.28
N ARG A 83 -2.20 -3.14 -6.07
CA ARG A 83 -2.78 -3.67 -7.32
C ARG A 83 -1.70 -4.10 -8.31
N LEU A 84 -0.63 -3.31 -8.44
CA LEU A 84 0.53 -3.72 -9.25
C LEU A 84 1.22 -4.97 -8.69
N ALA A 85 1.35 -5.08 -7.36
CA ALA A 85 1.93 -6.25 -6.71
C ALA A 85 1.06 -7.51 -6.88
N LEU A 86 -0.26 -7.38 -6.94
CA LEU A 86 -1.16 -8.50 -7.26
C LEU A 86 -0.98 -9.02 -8.69
N ILE A 87 -0.58 -8.17 -9.64
CA ILE A 87 -0.36 -8.57 -11.04
C ILE A 87 1.06 -9.10 -11.27
N TYR A 88 2.06 -8.43 -10.71
CA TYR A 88 3.48 -8.62 -11.08
C TYR A 88 4.38 -9.01 -9.91
N GLY A 89 3.93 -8.85 -8.68
CA GLY A 89 4.67 -9.16 -7.46
C GLY A 89 4.42 -10.59 -6.98
N ASN A 90 5.00 -10.91 -5.84
CA ASN A 90 4.69 -12.13 -5.10
C ASN A 90 3.72 -11.82 -3.93
N SER A 91 3.10 -12.86 -3.37
CA SER A 91 2.15 -12.71 -2.26
C SER A 91 2.77 -12.14 -0.97
N LEU A 92 4.09 -12.26 -0.80
CA LEU A 92 4.82 -11.70 0.35
C LEU A 92 4.94 -10.17 0.22
N ASP A 93 5.20 -9.66 -0.99
CA ASP A 93 5.30 -8.23 -1.27
C ASP A 93 3.98 -7.52 -0.92
N VAL A 94 2.85 -8.11 -1.31
CA VAL A 94 1.51 -7.58 -1.01
C VAL A 94 1.25 -7.53 0.50
N SER A 95 1.63 -8.58 1.22
CA SER A 95 1.43 -8.66 2.67
C SER A 95 2.30 -7.65 3.42
N ASP A 96 3.58 -7.53 3.04
CA ASP A 96 4.51 -6.59 3.65
C ASP A 96 4.11 -5.12 3.38
N LEU A 97 3.61 -4.82 2.18
CA LEU A 97 3.06 -3.50 1.83
C LEU A 97 1.83 -3.16 2.69
N ALA A 98 0.90 -4.11 2.87
CA ALA A 98 -0.30 -3.91 3.68
C ALA A 98 0.03 -3.68 5.17
N ALA A 99 0.97 -4.46 5.72
CA ALA A 99 1.40 -4.31 7.12
C ALA A 99 2.04 -2.95 7.39
N LYS A 100 2.93 -2.49 6.50
CA LYS A 100 3.60 -1.19 6.63
C LYS A 100 2.65 -0.02 6.55
N TYR A 101 1.74 -0.02 5.57
CA TYR A 101 0.72 1.03 5.45
C TYR A 101 -0.08 1.15 6.76
N TRP A 102 -0.51 -0.01 7.25
CA TRP A 102 -1.38 -0.05 8.41
C TRP A 102 -0.68 0.41 9.69
N SER A 103 0.61 0.10 9.84
CA SER A 103 1.44 0.63 10.93
C SER A 103 1.47 2.16 10.96
N ILE A 104 1.54 2.82 9.80
CA ILE A 104 1.54 4.28 9.71
C ILE A 104 0.15 4.84 10.02
N PHE A 105 -0.89 4.18 9.49
CA PHE A 105 -2.28 4.56 9.74
C PHE A 105 -2.64 4.52 11.24
N THR A 106 -2.23 3.48 11.96
CA THR A 106 -2.52 3.37 13.40
C THR A 106 -1.71 4.35 14.25
N GLU A 107 -0.48 4.67 13.85
CA GLU A 107 0.33 5.68 14.52
C GLU A 107 -0.34 7.06 14.44
N GLU A 108 -0.77 7.48 13.24
CA GLU A 108 -1.48 8.75 13.04
C GLU A 108 -2.79 8.82 13.81
N LEU A 109 -3.55 7.73 13.78
CA LEU A 109 -4.81 7.63 14.50
C LEU A 109 -4.62 7.80 16.02
N ARG A 110 -3.56 7.22 16.59
CA ARG A 110 -3.20 7.39 18.01
C ARG A 110 -2.84 8.84 18.34
N ILE A 111 -2.09 9.52 17.47
CA ILE A 111 -1.75 10.95 17.64
C ILE A 111 -3.04 11.78 17.68
N LYS A 112 -3.98 11.53 16.76
CA LYS A 112 -5.24 12.28 16.65
C LYS A 112 -6.21 12.03 17.80
N LYS A 113 -6.32 10.79 18.27
CA LYS A 113 -7.32 10.39 19.28
C LYS A 113 -6.83 10.55 20.72
N ASN A 114 -5.55 10.88 20.93
CA ASN A 114 -4.99 11.28 22.21
C ASN A 114 -5.12 10.23 23.33
N GLU A 115 -5.08 8.94 23.00
CA GLU A 115 -5.22 7.87 23.99
C GLU A 115 -3.89 7.13 24.22
N ASN A 116 -3.58 6.90 25.50
CA ASN A 116 -2.45 6.09 26.00
C ASN A 116 -1.03 6.54 25.60
N ILE A 117 -0.82 7.81 25.27
CA ILE A 117 0.49 8.35 24.90
C ILE A 117 0.79 9.62 25.70
N SER A 118 2.00 9.70 26.27
CA SER A 118 2.44 10.93 26.95
C SER A 118 2.62 12.08 25.96
N GLU A 119 2.38 13.32 26.37
CA GLU A 119 2.51 14.49 25.49
C GLU A 119 3.91 14.63 24.85
N ASN A 120 4.93 14.12 25.53
CA ASN A 120 6.29 14.11 24.99
C ASN A 120 6.44 13.13 23.82
N ILE A 121 5.82 11.95 23.91
CA ILE A 121 5.81 10.96 22.83
C ILE A 121 4.93 11.47 21.68
N LYS A 122 3.81 12.13 21.98
CA LYS A 122 2.92 12.71 20.96
C LYS A 122 3.63 13.78 20.14
N ARG A 123 4.36 14.70 20.78
CA ARG A 123 5.18 15.69 20.06
C ARG A 123 6.22 15.00 19.19
N ASN A 124 6.98 14.07 19.75
CA ASN A 124 8.00 13.35 18.99
C ASN A 124 7.40 12.62 17.78
N TRP A 125 6.26 11.95 17.94
CA TRP A 125 5.59 11.24 16.85
C TRP A 125 5.03 12.22 15.81
N SER A 126 4.37 13.29 16.24
CA SER A 126 3.86 14.32 15.35
C SER A 126 4.98 15.01 14.56
N ASP A 127 6.15 15.22 15.17
CA ASP A 127 7.32 15.82 14.53
C ASP A 127 8.00 14.84 13.56
N MET A 128 8.01 13.55 13.89
CA MET A 128 8.59 12.50 13.05
C MET A 128 7.66 12.00 11.93
N PHE A 129 6.35 12.19 12.08
CA PHE A 129 5.35 11.62 11.20
C PHE A 129 5.50 12.06 9.73
N PRO A 130 5.77 13.35 9.42
CA PRO A 130 6.04 13.76 8.04
C PRO A 130 7.24 13.04 7.43
N THR A 131 8.32 12.87 8.19
CA THR A 131 9.53 12.16 7.74
C THR A 131 9.23 10.68 7.50
N LYS A 132 8.52 10.01 8.41
CA LYS A 132 8.10 8.61 8.22
C LYS A 132 7.20 8.43 7.00
N CYS A 133 6.25 9.34 6.78
CA CYS A 133 5.39 9.31 5.61
C CYS A 133 6.20 9.48 4.33
N TRP A 134 7.16 10.40 4.32
CA TRP A 134 8.06 10.60 3.18
C TRP A 134 8.92 9.36 2.90
N GLU A 135 9.56 8.80 3.93
CA GLU A 135 10.34 7.55 3.81
C GLU A 135 9.47 6.40 3.27
N TYR A 136 8.22 6.31 3.73
CA TYR A 136 7.29 5.30 3.26
C TYR A 136 6.89 5.50 1.79
N LEU A 137 6.66 6.74 1.36
CA LEU A 137 6.38 7.06 -0.04
C LEU A 137 7.56 6.73 -0.94
N GLU A 138 8.81 7.02 -0.52
CA GLU A 138 10.01 6.64 -1.26
C GLU A 138 10.15 5.11 -1.36
N ASP A 139 9.84 4.40 -0.28
CA ASP A 139 9.79 2.93 -0.24
C ASP A 139 8.72 2.38 -1.22
N LEU A 140 7.55 3.00 -1.27
CA LEU A 140 6.46 2.66 -2.19
C LEU A 140 6.88 2.90 -3.65
N GLU A 141 7.44 4.07 -3.96
CA GLU A 141 7.90 4.42 -5.30
C GLU A 141 8.98 3.44 -5.78
N THR A 142 9.93 3.09 -4.91
CA THR A 142 10.97 2.11 -5.21
C THR A 142 10.37 0.74 -5.55
N ARG A 143 9.40 0.27 -4.75
CA ARG A 143 8.67 -0.98 -5.02
C ARG A 143 7.87 -0.91 -6.31
N ARG A 144 7.14 0.18 -6.54
CA ARG A 144 6.37 0.43 -7.77
C ARG A 144 7.27 0.34 -9.00
N ASN A 145 8.41 1.02 -8.98
CA ASN A 145 9.40 0.99 -10.06
C ASN A 145 9.97 -0.40 -10.30
N ASN A 146 10.20 -1.19 -9.24
CA ASN A 146 10.65 -2.57 -9.38
C ASN A 146 9.57 -3.48 -10.01
N LEU A 147 8.31 -3.36 -9.59
CA LEU A 147 7.18 -4.09 -10.16
C LEU A 147 6.96 -3.73 -11.63
N LEU A 148 7.04 -2.45 -11.97
CA LEU A 148 6.94 -1.97 -13.35
C LEU A 148 8.11 -2.48 -14.21
N ARG A 149 9.33 -2.56 -13.67
CA ARG A 149 10.46 -3.18 -14.39
C ARG A 149 10.23 -4.67 -14.67
N ILE A 150 9.59 -5.40 -13.75
CA ILE A 150 9.21 -6.80 -13.99
C ILE A 150 8.19 -6.88 -15.13
N HIS A 151 7.19 -6.00 -15.12
CA HIS A 151 6.24 -5.87 -16.23
C HIS A 151 6.95 -5.58 -17.56
N MET A 152 7.81 -4.57 -17.60
CA MET A 152 8.57 -4.20 -18.80
C MET A 152 9.40 -5.38 -19.31
N LYS A 153 10.15 -6.08 -18.44
CA LYS A 153 10.91 -7.28 -18.84
C LYS A 153 10.05 -8.39 -19.41
N LYS A 154 8.84 -8.58 -18.88
CA LYS A 154 7.86 -9.57 -19.39
C LYS A 154 7.30 -9.18 -20.76
N HIS A 155 7.24 -7.87 -21.05
CA HIS A 155 6.78 -7.32 -22.34
C HIS A 155 7.92 -6.93 -23.29
N GLU A 156 9.18 -6.99 -22.87
CA GLU A 156 10.37 -6.71 -23.69
C GLU A 156 10.56 -7.73 -24.81
N SER A 157 9.82 -8.85 -24.79
CA SER A 157 9.72 -9.80 -25.91
C SER A 157 8.76 -9.33 -27.02
N ASN A 158 8.10 -8.17 -26.88
CA ASN A 158 7.16 -7.66 -27.87
C ASN A 158 7.78 -6.47 -28.62
N ASP A 159 8.59 -6.77 -29.64
CA ASP A 159 9.32 -5.80 -30.46
C ASP A 159 8.42 -4.71 -31.08
N GLU A 160 7.12 -4.97 -31.24
CA GLU A 160 6.14 -3.98 -31.70
C GLU A 160 5.91 -2.85 -30.69
N VAL A 161 5.86 -3.15 -29.39
CA VAL A 161 5.63 -2.13 -28.35
C VAL A 161 6.84 -1.20 -28.26
N LYS A 162 8.05 -1.73 -28.38
CA LYS A 162 9.29 -0.93 -28.45
C LYS A 162 9.29 0.02 -29.64
N LYS A 163 8.84 -0.45 -30.82
CA LYS A 163 8.71 0.40 -32.01
C LYS A 163 7.68 1.51 -31.83
N ILE A 164 6.53 1.21 -31.23
CA ILE A 164 5.47 2.20 -30.99
C ILE A 164 5.94 3.29 -30.02
N VAL A 165 6.54 2.91 -28.89
CA VAL A 165 7.07 3.87 -27.90
C VAL A 165 8.19 4.73 -28.49
N ALA A 166 9.10 4.12 -29.26
CA ALA A 166 10.14 4.88 -29.97
C ALA A 166 9.54 5.87 -30.97
N CYS A 167 8.50 5.48 -31.71
CA CYS A 167 7.81 6.35 -32.66
C CYS A 167 7.12 7.53 -31.95
N MET A 168 6.42 7.27 -30.84
CA MET A 168 5.76 8.31 -30.04
C MET A 168 6.74 9.32 -29.44
N ASN A 169 7.86 8.84 -28.88
CA ASN A 169 8.90 9.72 -28.33
C ASN A 169 9.56 10.59 -29.42
N ASN A 170 9.77 10.04 -30.61
CA ASN A 170 10.32 10.78 -31.74
C ASN A 170 9.33 11.84 -32.24
N LEU A 171 8.04 11.52 -32.28
CA LEU A 171 6.98 12.47 -32.64
C LEU A 171 6.89 13.62 -31.62
N ALA A 172 6.95 13.30 -30.32
CA ALA A 172 6.93 14.28 -29.24
C ALA A 172 8.15 15.23 -29.32
N TYR A 173 9.34 14.68 -29.64
CA TYR A 173 10.55 15.47 -29.84
C TYR A 173 10.47 16.38 -31.08
N GLN A 174 9.89 15.90 -32.19
CA GLN A 174 9.67 16.74 -33.37
C GLN A 174 8.66 17.85 -33.15
N LEU A 175 7.66 17.61 -32.30
CA LEU A 175 6.67 18.62 -31.95
C LEU A 175 7.23 19.66 -30.97
N SER A 176 8.13 19.29 -30.07
CA SER A 176 8.77 20.22 -29.14
C SER A 176 9.85 21.08 -29.78
N THR A 177 10.52 20.57 -30.82
CA THR A 177 11.57 21.29 -31.58
C THR A 177 11.04 22.14 -32.74
N LYS A 178 9.73 22.08 -33.03
CA LYS A 178 9.05 22.93 -34.03
C LYS A 178 8.46 24.23 -33.46
N ARG A 179 8.93 24.68 -32.30
CA ARG A 179 8.69 26.04 -31.77
C ARG A 179 9.90 26.92 -32.01
#